data_AF-A0A2G6QM91-F1
#
_entry.id   AF-A0A2G6QM91-F1
#
_cell.length_a   1.000
_cell.length_b   1.000
_cell.length_c   1.000
_cell.angle_alpha   90.00
_cell.angle_beta   90.00
_cell.angle_gamma   90.00
#
_symmetry.space_group_name_H-M   'P 1'
#
loop_
_entity.id
_entity.type
_entity.pdbx_description
1 polymer ?
#
loop_
_entity_poly.entity_id
_entity_poly.type
_entity_poly.pdbx_seq_one_letter_code
_entity_poly.pdbx_strand_id
1 'polypeptide(L)'
;MSIEYTPGPLLEASRNFPQTALWNDSADLSELQRSISFGGVGATCNPVIGYTTINAYPEIWGPRIKEIAAKNPTWGESEIGWQAIKDMSVEAAALLEPIFDAQNGRNGRLSVQTDPRFHRNAKALADQAEEFHKMARNIIVKIPATKTGIEAIEDATYRGVVINVTVSFSVPQAVKAAEAIERALARRVEDGKSIDQMWPVVTIMGGRLDDWLKYVAERDQLFIDPGHLEWAGIAAMKRAH
;
A
#
# COMPACT_ATOMS: atom_id res chain seq x y z
N MET A 1 -2.25 3.65 23.79
CA MET A 1 -3.70 3.94 23.87
C MET A 1 -4.46 2.62 23.80
N SER A 2 -5.50 2.43 24.61
CA SER A 2 -6.41 1.28 24.47
C SER A 2 -7.39 1.54 23.33
N ILE A 3 -7.50 0.61 22.38
CA ILE A 3 -8.45 0.70 21.28
C ILE A 3 -9.87 0.43 21.81
N GLU A 4 -10.79 1.37 21.60
CA GLU A 4 -12.22 1.15 21.84
C GLU A 4 -12.82 0.50 20.59
N TYR A 5 -13.21 -0.77 20.69
CA TYR A 5 -13.75 -1.52 19.57
C TYR A 5 -15.25 -1.29 19.40
N THR A 6 -15.69 -1.09 18.15
CA THR A 6 -17.10 -0.97 17.78
C THR A 6 -17.64 -2.34 17.35
N PRO A 7 -18.65 -2.91 18.05
CA PRO A 7 -19.27 -4.18 17.67
C PRO A 7 -19.86 -4.13 16.25
N GLY A 8 -19.74 -5.24 15.52
CA GLY A 8 -20.29 -5.38 14.17
C GLY A 8 -19.59 -6.44 13.33
N PRO A 9 -20.07 -6.68 12.10
CA PRO A 9 -19.61 -7.79 11.26
C PRO A 9 -18.12 -7.71 10.91
N LEU A 10 -17.55 -6.52 10.76
CA LEU A 10 -16.10 -6.35 10.49
C LEU A 10 -15.26 -6.76 11.71
N LEU A 11 -15.69 -6.38 12.91
CA LEU A 11 -15.01 -6.79 14.15
C LEU A 11 -15.14 -8.29 14.39
N GLU A 12 -16.32 -8.86 14.13
CA GLU A 12 -16.53 -10.31 14.17
C GLU A 12 -15.63 -11.03 13.17
N ALA A 13 -15.55 -10.54 11.93
CA ALA A 13 -14.70 -11.12 10.89
C ALA A 13 -13.21 -11.11 11.28
N SER A 14 -12.70 -9.99 11.77
CA SER A 14 -11.29 -9.88 12.20
C SER A 14 -10.95 -10.80 13.38
N ARG A 15 -11.91 -11.11 14.25
CA ARG A 15 -11.72 -12.01 15.40
C ARG A 15 -11.89 -13.48 15.04
N ASN A 16 -12.88 -13.81 14.21
CA ASN A 16 -13.22 -15.19 13.86
C ASN A 16 -12.36 -15.73 12.71
N PHE A 17 -11.79 -14.85 11.88
CA PHE A 17 -10.93 -15.21 10.74
C PHE A 17 -9.58 -14.47 10.79
N PRO A 18 -8.75 -14.72 11.83
CA PRO A 18 -7.49 -13.98 12.05
C PRO A 18 -6.42 -14.22 10.98
N GLN A 19 -6.62 -15.19 10.08
CA GLN A 19 -5.77 -15.38 8.89
C GLN A 19 -5.86 -14.21 7.90
N THR A 20 -6.95 -13.44 7.95
CA THR A 20 -7.17 -12.27 7.07
C THR A 20 -7.02 -11.00 7.88
N ALA A 21 -6.00 -10.20 7.57
CA ALA A 21 -5.82 -8.87 8.14
C ALA A 21 -6.69 -7.85 7.38
N LEU A 22 -7.54 -7.11 8.11
CA LEU A 22 -8.34 -6.03 7.53
C LEU A 22 -7.49 -4.75 7.44
N TRP A 23 -7.40 -4.15 6.27
CA TRP A 23 -6.69 -2.90 6.02
C TRP A 23 -7.64 -1.85 5.45
N ASN A 24 -7.50 -0.61 5.90
CA ASN A 24 -8.27 0.52 5.40
C ASN A 24 -7.67 1.05 4.08
N ASP A 25 -8.46 1.17 3.00
CA ASP A 25 -7.97 1.79 1.76
C ASP A 25 -8.09 3.32 1.77
N SER A 26 -7.60 3.93 2.85
CA SER A 26 -7.53 5.37 3.06
C SER A 26 -6.51 5.71 4.15
N ALA A 27 -5.88 6.88 4.02
CA ALA A 27 -4.99 7.46 5.01
C ALA A 27 -5.62 8.66 5.76
N ASP A 28 -6.90 8.90 5.54
CA ASP A 28 -7.67 9.85 6.33
C ASP A 28 -7.70 9.42 7.80
N LEU A 29 -7.38 10.33 8.72
CA LEU A 29 -7.26 10.01 10.15
C LEU A 29 -8.60 9.57 10.76
N SER A 30 -9.72 10.17 10.34
CA SER A 30 -11.04 9.86 10.85
C SER A 30 -11.55 8.50 10.34
N GLU A 31 -11.29 8.18 9.07
CA GLU A 31 -11.62 6.90 8.48
C GLU A 31 -10.73 5.79 9.05
N LEU A 32 -9.43 6.06 9.21
CA LEU A 32 -8.49 5.11 9.79
C LEU A 32 -8.83 4.80 11.25
N GLN A 33 -9.10 5.82 12.07
CA GLN A 33 -9.48 5.62 13.47
C GLN A 33 -10.74 4.74 13.61
N ARG A 34 -11.71 4.94 12.71
CA ARG A 34 -12.93 4.14 12.64
C ARG A 34 -12.66 2.72 12.14
N SER A 35 -11.81 2.56 11.12
CA SER A 35 -11.39 1.23 10.67
C SER A 35 -10.69 0.45 11.78
N ILE A 36 -9.84 1.11 12.58
CA ILE A 36 -9.19 0.50 13.76
C ILE A 36 -10.24 0.04 14.77
N SER A 37 -11.29 0.83 15.04
CA SER A 37 -12.37 0.41 15.95
C SER A 37 -13.15 -0.80 15.42
N PHE A 38 -13.18 -1.02 14.10
CA PHE A 38 -13.74 -2.22 13.46
C PHE A 38 -12.78 -3.41 13.38
N GLY A 39 -11.57 -3.33 13.95
CA GLY A 39 -10.56 -4.39 13.90
C GLY A 39 -9.58 -4.30 12.73
N GLY A 40 -9.53 -3.16 12.04
CA GLY A 40 -8.51 -2.85 11.05
C GLY A 40 -7.12 -2.74 11.65
N VAL A 41 -6.12 -3.29 10.96
CA VAL A 41 -4.73 -3.41 11.44
C VAL A 41 -3.71 -2.81 10.47
N GLY A 42 -4.15 -2.08 9.46
CA GLY A 42 -3.28 -1.42 8.51
C GLY A 42 -4.05 -0.46 7.64
N ALA A 43 -3.31 0.33 6.85
CA ALA A 43 -3.90 1.32 5.97
C ALA A 43 -3.09 1.51 4.70
N THR A 44 -3.66 2.17 3.71
CA THR A 44 -2.98 2.45 2.44
C THR A 44 -3.20 3.88 1.96
N CYS A 45 -2.16 4.45 1.35
CA CYS A 45 -2.13 5.75 0.72
C CYS A 45 -1.54 5.60 -0.70
N ASN A 46 -2.36 5.88 -1.71
CA ASN A 46 -1.93 6.08 -3.08
C ASN A 46 -2.10 7.57 -3.45
N PRO A 47 -1.58 8.05 -4.61
CA PRO A 47 -1.68 9.47 -4.96
C PRO A 47 -3.12 10.00 -5.03
N VAL A 48 -4.09 9.17 -5.44
CA VAL A 48 -5.51 9.56 -5.47
C VAL A 48 -6.03 9.74 -4.05
N ILE A 49 -5.75 8.79 -3.15
CA ILE A 49 -6.12 8.88 -1.73
C ILE A 49 -5.52 10.14 -1.11
N GLY A 50 -4.22 10.37 -1.30
CA GLY A 50 -3.55 11.57 -0.75
C GLY A 50 -4.18 12.87 -1.25
N TYR A 51 -4.47 12.95 -2.55
CA TYR A 51 -5.18 14.10 -3.12
C TYR A 51 -6.58 14.28 -2.54
N THR A 52 -7.38 13.21 -2.44
CA THR A 52 -8.75 13.29 -1.91
C THR A 52 -8.77 13.68 -0.43
N THR A 53 -7.86 13.12 0.38
CA THR A 53 -7.76 13.45 1.81
C THR A 53 -7.33 14.89 2.00
N ILE A 54 -6.30 15.37 1.28
CA ILE A 54 -5.86 16.77 1.40
C ILE A 54 -6.98 17.75 1.04
N ASN A 55 -7.70 17.49 -0.05
CA ASN A 55 -8.79 18.36 -0.50
C ASN A 55 -10.02 18.34 0.41
N ALA A 56 -10.23 17.28 1.18
CA ALA A 56 -11.34 17.19 2.11
C ALA A 56 -11.19 18.15 3.32
N TYR A 57 -9.96 18.60 3.63
CA TYR A 57 -9.67 19.48 4.77
C TYR A 57 -8.85 20.72 4.39
N PRO A 58 -9.39 21.62 3.55
CA PRO A 58 -8.68 22.81 3.10
C PRO A 58 -8.27 23.75 4.24
N GLU A 59 -9.02 23.78 5.34
CA GLU A 59 -8.71 24.56 6.55
C GLU A 59 -7.49 24.03 7.31
N ILE A 60 -7.21 22.73 7.22
CA ILE A 60 -6.03 22.10 7.83
C ILE A 60 -4.84 22.20 6.86
N TRP A 61 -5.03 21.77 5.61
CA TRP A 61 -3.93 21.64 4.66
C TRP A 61 -3.55 22.95 3.97
N GLY A 62 -4.48 23.89 3.80
CA GLY A 62 -4.20 25.20 3.19
C GLY A 62 -3.08 25.96 3.91
N PRO A 63 -3.14 26.15 5.24
CA PRO A 63 -2.05 26.74 6.01
C PRO A 63 -0.75 25.93 5.96
N ARG A 64 -0.82 24.60 6.09
CA ARG A 64 0.36 23.71 6.06
C ARG A 64 1.10 23.77 4.72
N ILE A 65 0.37 23.74 3.60
CA ILE A 65 0.95 23.85 2.26
C ILE A 65 1.66 25.20 2.08
N LYS A 66 1.06 26.30 2.56
CA LYS A 66 1.71 27.62 2.56
C LYS A 66 2.99 27.64 3.39
N GLU A 67 2.99 26.96 4.55
CA GLU A 67 4.16 26.84 5.39
C GLU A 67 5.27 26.00 4.74
N ILE A 68 4.93 24.87 4.10
CA ILE A 68 5.87 24.05 3.33
C ILE A 68 6.52 24.89 2.23
N ALA A 69 5.72 25.65 1.48
CA ALA A 69 6.21 26.53 0.42
C ALA A 69 7.13 27.64 0.98
N ALA A 70 6.77 28.26 2.10
CA ALA A 70 7.57 29.32 2.72
C ALA A 70 8.92 28.81 3.25
N LYS A 71 8.97 27.58 3.79
CA LYS A 71 10.21 26.94 4.27
C LYS A 71 11.10 26.45 3.13
N ASN A 72 10.53 26.20 1.95
CA ASN A 72 11.23 25.64 0.80
C ASN A 72 11.04 26.52 -0.45
N PRO A 73 11.64 27.73 -0.50
CA PRO A 73 11.35 28.73 -1.53
C PRO A 73 11.78 28.32 -2.95
N THR A 74 12.56 27.26 -3.10
CA THR A 74 13.02 26.72 -4.40
C THR A 74 12.22 25.51 -4.88
N TRP A 75 11.28 24.99 -4.07
CA TRP A 75 10.46 23.84 -4.43
C TRP A 75 9.33 24.21 -5.38
N GLY A 76 9.03 23.33 -6.32
CA GLY A 76 7.86 23.42 -7.17
C GLY A 76 6.62 22.82 -6.50
N GLU A 77 5.49 22.91 -7.20
CA GLU A 77 4.20 22.35 -6.74
C GLU A 77 4.29 20.86 -6.43
N SER A 78 5.12 20.13 -7.19
CA SER A 78 5.27 18.70 -7.01
C SER A 78 5.97 18.34 -5.71
N GLU A 79 7.07 19.03 -5.37
CA GLU A 79 7.82 18.79 -4.13
C GLU A 79 6.97 19.18 -2.92
N ILE A 80 6.24 20.30 -3.01
CA ILE A 80 5.31 20.76 -1.97
C ILE A 80 4.19 19.73 -1.76
N GLY A 81 3.55 19.26 -2.84
CA GLY A 81 2.48 18.26 -2.77
C GLY A 81 2.95 16.93 -2.18
N TRP A 82 4.15 16.47 -2.57
CA TRP A 82 4.74 15.27 -1.98
C TRP A 82 5.06 15.44 -0.50
N GLN A 83 5.54 16.60 -0.07
CA GLN A 83 5.76 16.86 1.35
C GLN A 83 4.45 16.78 2.15
N ALA A 84 3.36 17.36 1.65
CA ALA A 84 2.06 17.23 2.30
C ALA A 84 1.60 15.76 2.41
N ILE A 85 1.81 14.95 1.37
CA ILE A 85 1.50 13.50 1.39
C ILE A 85 2.37 12.78 2.44
N LYS A 86 3.67 13.12 2.55
CA LYS A 86 4.57 12.53 3.55
C LYS A 86 4.12 12.87 4.97
N ASP A 87 3.82 14.14 5.24
CA ASP A 87 3.36 14.60 6.55
C ASP A 87 2.06 13.89 6.95
N MET A 88 1.09 13.83 6.04
CA MET A 88 -0.17 13.10 6.23
C MET A 88 0.07 11.62 6.53
N SER A 89 0.99 10.99 5.80
CA SER A 89 1.31 9.58 5.96
C SER A 89 1.96 9.31 7.31
N VAL A 90 2.84 10.18 7.80
CA VAL A 90 3.45 10.04 9.13
C VAL A 90 2.37 10.13 10.22
N GLU A 91 1.44 11.07 10.11
CA GLU A 91 0.32 11.22 11.05
C GLU A 91 -0.59 9.97 11.06
N ALA A 92 -0.94 9.43 9.89
CA ALA A 92 -1.74 8.22 9.77
C ALA A 92 -1.00 6.97 10.28
N ALA A 93 0.31 6.87 10.04
CA ALA A 93 1.14 5.78 10.52
C ALA A 93 1.22 5.76 12.05
N ALA A 94 1.23 6.93 12.71
CA ALA A 94 1.24 7.05 14.17
C ALA A 94 0.02 6.36 14.82
N LEU A 95 -1.17 6.43 14.21
CA LEU A 95 -2.38 5.76 14.72
C LEU A 95 -2.25 4.24 14.79
N LEU A 96 -1.37 3.65 13.97
CA LEU A 96 -1.18 2.21 13.85
C LEU A 96 -0.03 1.66 14.72
N GLU A 97 0.76 2.53 15.36
CA GLU A 97 1.90 2.12 16.18
C GLU A 97 1.56 1.14 17.30
N PRO A 98 0.46 1.29 18.07
CA PRO A 98 0.11 0.31 19.09
C PRO A 98 -0.12 -1.10 18.53
N ILE A 99 -0.67 -1.19 17.31
CA ILE A 99 -0.89 -2.45 16.61
C ILE A 99 0.44 -3.01 16.09
N PHE A 100 1.32 -2.13 15.60
CA PHE A 100 2.65 -2.50 15.12
C PHE A 100 3.46 -3.17 16.24
N ASP A 101 3.47 -2.57 17.43
CA ASP A 101 4.15 -3.10 18.60
C ASP A 101 3.53 -4.43 19.05
N ALA A 102 2.20 -4.50 19.16
CA ALA A 102 1.49 -5.69 19.58
C ALA A 102 1.66 -6.88 18.63
N GLN A 103 1.94 -6.62 17.35
CA GLN A 103 2.06 -7.65 16.31
C GLN A 103 3.49 -7.81 15.78
N ASN A 104 4.48 -7.33 16.53
CA ASN A 104 5.91 -7.43 16.21
C ASN A 104 6.24 -7.01 14.77
N GLY A 105 5.62 -5.92 14.32
CA GLY A 105 5.82 -5.34 13.00
C GLY A 105 5.24 -6.12 11.82
N ARG A 106 4.44 -7.17 12.04
CA ARG A 106 3.72 -7.86 10.96
C ARG A 106 2.60 -7.00 10.39
N ASN A 107 1.73 -6.48 11.25
CA ASN A 107 0.70 -5.50 10.91
C ASN A 107 0.98 -4.18 11.63
N GLY A 108 -0.03 -3.31 11.72
CA GLY A 108 0.10 -1.94 12.20
C GLY A 108 0.85 -1.06 11.20
N ARG A 109 0.72 -1.32 9.90
CA ARG A 109 1.51 -0.65 8.86
C ARG A 109 0.67 0.28 8.01
N LEU A 110 1.22 1.44 7.67
CA LEU A 110 0.67 2.31 6.64
C LEU A 110 1.46 2.13 5.35
N SER A 111 0.73 1.87 4.27
CA SER A 111 1.33 1.73 2.96
C SER A 111 1.39 3.05 2.20
N VAL A 112 2.55 3.44 1.67
CA VAL A 112 2.70 4.68 0.89
C VAL A 112 3.22 4.37 -0.50
N GLN A 113 2.53 4.80 -1.55
CA GLN A 113 2.93 4.51 -2.93
C GLN A 113 3.99 5.48 -3.45
N THR A 114 5.02 4.94 -4.11
CA THR A 114 6.02 5.72 -4.86
C THR A 114 5.38 6.52 -6.00
N ASP A 115 6.09 7.55 -6.46
CA ASP A 115 5.67 8.41 -7.54
C ASP A 115 5.47 7.63 -8.85
N PRO A 116 4.25 7.59 -9.41
CA PRO A 116 3.98 6.87 -10.65
C PRO A 116 4.76 7.42 -11.85
N ARG A 117 5.28 8.66 -11.79
CA ARG A 117 6.13 9.24 -12.85
C ARG A 117 7.47 8.52 -12.97
N PHE A 118 7.91 7.83 -11.92
CA PHE A 118 9.14 7.01 -11.94
C PHE A 118 8.96 5.62 -12.54
N HIS A 119 7.80 5.29 -13.13
CA HIS A 119 7.48 3.94 -13.62
C HIS A 119 8.48 3.33 -14.65
N ARG A 120 9.35 4.16 -15.27
CA ARG A 120 10.39 3.73 -16.20
C ARG A 120 11.80 3.71 -15.61
N ASN A 121 11.97 4.02 -14.32
CA ASN A 121 13.25 4.11 -13.66
C ASN A 121 13.25 3.30 -12.36
N ALA A 122 13.78 2.07 -12.43
CA ALA A 122 13.82 1.16 -11.30
C ALA A 122 14.62 1.73 -10.12
N LYS A 123 15.75 2.39 -10.41
CA LYS A 123 16.59 3.02 -9.38
C LYS A 123 15.83 4.13 -8.66
N ALA A 124 15.15 5.02 -9.39
CA ALA A 124 14.39 6.11 -8.77
C ALA A 124 13.24 5.60 -7.89
N LEU A 125 12.55 4.53 -8.32
CA LEU A 125 11.54 3.86 -7.50
C LEU A 125 12.15 3.28 -6.21
N ALA A 126 13.29 2.59 -6.31
CA ALA A 126 13.95 2.00 -5.15
C ALA A 126 14.52 3.07 -4.17
N ASP A 127 15.09 4.14 -4.71
CA ASP A 127 15.61 5.26 -3.91
C ASP A 127 14.48 5.95 -3.13
N GLN A 128 13.35 6.25 -3.80
CA GLN A 128 12.19 6.84 -3.13
C GLN A 128 11.52 5.85 -2.17
N ALA A 129 11.52 4.55 -2.46
CA ALA A 129 11.02 3.57 -1.53
C ALA A 129 11.84 3.51 -0.24
N GLU A 130 13.17 3.62 -0.36
CA GLU A 130 14.04 3.72 0.80
C GLU A 130 13.81 5.02 1.60
N GLU A 131 13.61 6.14 0.91
CA GLU A 131 13.22 7.42 1.53
C GLU A 131 11.91 7.29 2.32
N PHE A 132 10.85 6.75 1.69
CA PHE A 132 9.53 6.64 2.30
C PHE A 132 9.54 5.66 3.48
N HIS A 133 10.27 4.55 3.38
CA HIS A 133 10.38 3.59 4.46
C HIS A 133 11.00 4.18 5.73
N LYS A 134 11.86 5.20 5.59
CA LYS A 134 12.51 5.89 6.72
C LYS A 134 11.64 6.96 7.39
N MET A 135 10.46 7.29 6.83
CA MET A 135 9.59 8.33 7.39
C MET A 135 9.00 7.94 8.75
N ALA A 136 8.65 6.66 8.93
CA ALA A 136 8.21 6.10 10.20
C ALA A 136 8.46 4.57 10.22
N ARG A 137 8.64 4.00 11.42
CA ARG A 137 9.02 2.58 11.61
C ARG A 137 8.05 1.56 11.00
N ASN A 138 6.80 1.95 10.82
CA ASN A 138 5.72 1.11 10.33
C ASN A 138 5.24 1.46 8.91
N ILE A 139 6.05 2.20 8.13
CA ILE A 139 5.78 2.39 6.70
C ILE A 139 6.13 1.14 5.89
N ILE A 140 5.23 0.75 5.00
CA ILE A 140 5.44 -0.23 3.93
C ILE A 140 5.26 0.47 2.58
N VAL A 141 6.14 0.28 1.60
CA VAL A 141 6.12 1.11 0.39
C VAL A 141 5.46 0.38 -0.78
N LYS A 142 4.52 1.04 -1.48
CA LYS A 142 3.93 0.47 -2.69
C LYS A 142 4.75 0.74 -3.93
N ILE A 143 5.06 -0.34 -4.66
CA ILE A 143 5.65 -0.29 -6.00
C ILE A 143 4.78 -1.09 -6.99
N PRO A 144 4.43 -0.54 -8.17
CA PRO A 144 3.66 -1.25 -9.19
C PRO A 144 4.35 -2.52 -9.73
N ALA A 145 3.61 -3.58 -10.00
CA ALA A 145 4.09 -4.85 -10.58
C ALA A 145 4.33 -4.77 -12.11
N THR A 146 5.01 -3.72 -12.57
CA THR A 146 5.53 -3.63 -13.94
C THR A 146 6.88 -4.32 -14.04
N LYS A 147 7.40 -4.60 -15.24
CA LYS A 147 8.75 -5.16 -15.41
C LYS A 147 9.81 -4.35 -14.63
N THR A 148 9.84 -3.04 -14.86
CA THR A 148 10.72 -2.10 -14.14
C THR A 148 10.41 -2.03 -12.65
N GLY A 149 9.14 -2.15 -12.26
CA GLY A 149 8.75 -2.20 -10.85
C GLY A 149 9.27 -3.46 -10.14
N ILE A 150 9.25 -4.63 -10.77
CA ILE A 150 9.82 -5.87 -10.22
C ILE A 150 11.33 -5.70 -9.96
N GLU A 151 12.06 -5.06 -10.88
CA GLU A 151 13.48 -4.73 -10.69
C GLU A 151 13.67 -3.81 -9.46
N ALA A 152 12.82 -2.78 -9.31
CA ALA A 152 12.86 -1.87 -8.15
C ALA A 152 12.48 -2.56 -6.83
N ILE A 153 11.52 -3.50 -6.87
CA ILE A 153 11.07 -4.27 -5.70
C ILE A 153 12.20 -5.13 -5.16
N GLU A 154 12.94 -5.83 -6.03
CA GLU A 154 14.11 -6.63 -5.61
C GLU A 154 15.18 -5.74 -4.97
N ASP A 155 15.53 -4.62 -5.60
CA ASP A 155 16.52 -3.68 -5.08
C ASP A 155 16.09 -3.08 -3.72
N ALA A 156 14.87 -2.52 -3.64
CA ALA A 156 14.35 -1.93 -2.41
C ALA A 156 14.24 -2.96 -1.27
N THR A 157 13.78 -4.18 -1.57
CA THR A 157 13.72 -5.27 -0.58
C THR A 157 15.12 -5.60 -0.05
N TYR A 158 16.12 -5.67 -0.93
CA TYR A 158 17.51 -5.92 -0.52
C TYR A 158 18.06 -4.79 0.36
N ARG A 159 17.66 -3.55 0.11
CA ARG A 159 17.98 -2.38 0.97
C ARG A 159 17.26 -2.42 2.32
N GLY A 160 16.28 -3.31 2.51
CA GLY A 160 15.55 -3.51 3.76
C GLY A 160 14.20 -2.80 3.80
N VAL A 161 13.70 -2.35 2.65
CA VAL A 161 12.36 -1.76 2.55
C VAL A 161 11.32 -2.86 2.55
N VAL A 162 10.31 -2.74 3.42
CA VAL A 162 9.13 -3.60 3.35
C VAL A 162 8.25 -3.14 2.20
N ILE A 163 7.92 -4.03 1.28
CA ILE A 163 7.20 -3.71 0.03
C ILE A 163 5.75 -4.17 0.06
N ASN A 164 4.85 -3.31 -0.44
CA ASN A 164 3.50 -3.66 -0.85
C ASN A 164 3.40 -3.60 -2.39
N VAL A 165 3.51 -4.73 -3.06
CA VAL A 165 3.39 -4.80 -4.51
C VAL A 165 1.97 -4.40 -4.92
N THR A 166 1.83 -3.43 -5.81
CA THR A 166 0.52 -2.90 -6.27
C THR A 166 0.39 -3.02 -7.79
N VAL A 167 -0.77 -2.69 -8.37
CA VAL A 167 -1.01 -2.74 -9.83
C VAL A 167 -0.65 -4.12 -10.40
N SER A 168 -1.00 -5.17 -9.65
CA SER A 168 -0.91 -6.57 -10.08
C SER A 168 -2.32 -7.10 -10.29
N PHE A 169 -2.53 -7.80 -11.40
CA PHE A 169 -3.84 -8.27 -11.84
C PHE A 169 -3.86 -9.77 -12.14
N SER A 170 -2.70 -10.42 -12.14
CA SER A 170 -2.55 -11.79 -12.61
C SER A 170 -1.67 -12.62 -11.70
N VAL A 171 -1.90 -13.94 -11.69
CA VAL A 171 -1.07 -14.90 -10.95
C VAL A 171 0.41 -14.79 -11.36
N PRO A 172 0.78 -14.71 -12.65
CA PRO A 172 2.19 -14.54 -13.02
C PRO A 172 2.84 -13.28 -12.48
N GLN A 173 2.13 -12.15 -12.40
CA GLN A 173 2.67 -10.93 -11.78
C GLN A 173 2.92 -11.13 -10.29
N ALA A 174 1.99 -11.78 -9.58
CA ALA A 174 2.16 -12.08 -8.17
C ALA A 174 3.37 -12.99 -7.91
N VAL A 175 3.49 -14.07 -8.69
CA VAL A 175 4.64 -15.01 -8.61
C VAL A 175 5.95 -14.29 -8.92
N LYS A 176 6.01 -13.49 -9.98
CA LYS A 176 7.23 -12.75 -10.35
C LYS A 176 7.68 -11.77 -9.27
N ALA A 177 6.73 -11.14 -8.58
CA ALA A 177 7.04 -10.25 -7.48
C ALA A 177 7.53 -11.01 -6.24
N ALA A 178 6.88 -12.14 -5.91
CA ALA A 178 7.32 -13.03 -4.83
C ALA A 178 8.76 -13.54 -5.07
N GLU A 179 9.05 -14.04 -6.28
CA GLU A 179 10.39 -14.50 -6.65
C GLU A 179 11.46 -13.38 -6.49
N ALA A 180 11.14 -12.14 -6.84
CA ALA A 180 12.04 -10.99 -6.68
C ALA A 180 12.31 -10.67 -5.20
N ILE A 181 11.27 -10.68 -4.39
CA ILE A 181 11.36 -10.50 -2.94
C ILE A 181 12.20 -11.61 -2.32
N GLU A 182 11.97 -12.87 -2.67
CA GLU A 182 12.72 -14.02 -2.16
C GLU A 182 14.20 -13.94 -2.50
N ARG A 183 14.55 -13.60 -3.76
CA ARG A 183 15.96 -13.38 -4.15
C ARG A 183 16.62 -12.29 -3.32
N ALA A 184 15.93 -11.18 -3.11
CA ALA A 184 16.45 -10.06 -2.31
C ALA A 184 16.65 -10.44 -0.83
N LEU A 185 15.69 -11.17 -0.24
CA LEU A 185 15.79 -11.65 1.14
C LEU A 185 16.91 -12.68 1.30
N ALA A 186 17.08 -13.61 0.37
CA ALA A 186 18.17 -14.58 0.37
C ALA A 186 19.53 -13.85 0.36
N ARG A 187 19.71 -12.87 -0.54
CA ARG A 187 20.92 -12.03 -0.59
C ARG A 187 21.16 -11.25 0.70
N ARG A 188 20.10 -10.78 1.38
CA ARG A 188 20.25 -10.11 2.69
C ARG A 188 20.77 -11.06 3.75
N VAL A 189 20.26 -12.28 3.79
CA VAL A 189 20.70 -13.31 4.74
C VAL A 189 22.17 -13.68 4.49
N GLU A 190 22.57 -13.86 3.22
CA GLU A 190 23.97 -14.11 2.85
C GLU A 190 24.92 -12.99 3.32
N ASP A 191 24.46 -11.74 3.25
CA ASP A 191 25.21 -10.56 3.71
C ASP A 191 25.09 -10.29 5.22
N GLY A 192 24.44 -11.17 6.00
CA GLY A 192 24.24 -11.00 7.44
C GLY A 192 23.31 -9.85 7.83
N LYS A 193 22.44 -9.40 6.92
CA LYS A 193 21.44 -8.34 7.18
C LYS A 193 20.15 -8.95 7.73
N SER A 194 19.56 -8.31 8.75
CA SER A 194 18.30 -8.80 9.36
C SER A 194 17.14 -8.82 8.37
N ILE A 195 16.27 -9.81 8.54
CA ILE A 195 14.98 -9.96 7.85
C ILE A 195 13.80 -10.07 8.84
N ASP A 196 14.02 -9.79 10.12
CA ASP A 196 13.09 -10.14 11.21
C ASP A 196 11.72 -9.42 11.11
N GLN A 197 11.69 -8.28 10.42
CA GLN A 197 10.48 -7.48 10.22
C GLN A 197 10.12 -7.31 8.73
N MET A 198 10.67 -8.15 7.85
CA MET A 198 10.38 -8.12 6.42
C MET A 198 9.06 -8.86 6.13
N TRP A 199 7.94 -8.13 6.24
CA TRP A 199 6.59 -8.62 5.97
C TRP A 199 5.99 -7.98 4.69
N PRO A 200 6.45 -8.37 3.49
CA PRO A 200 5.94 -7.81 2.26
C PRO A 200 4.53 -8.33 1.93
N VAL A 201 3.80 -7.56 1.13
CA VAL A 201 2.44 -7.89 0.67
C VAL A 201 2.40 -7.82 -0.85
N VAL A 202 1.66 -8.74 -1.48
CA VAL A 202 1.39 -8.71 -2.92
C VAL A 202 -0.09 -8.46 -3.14
N THR A 203 -0.44 -7.24 -3.55
CA THR A 203 -1.83 -6.83 -3.79
C THR A 203 -2.29 -7.27 -5.18
N ILE A 204 -3.38 -8.04 -5.26
CA ILE A 204 -4.08 -8.33 -6.51
C ILE A 204 -5.34 -7.47 -6.61
N MET A 205 -5.49 -6.73 -7.72
CA MET A 205 -6.64 -5.84 -7.93
C MET A 205 -7.84 -6.62 -8.50
N GLY A 206 -8.60 -7.27 -7.63
CA GLY A 206 -9.72 -8.15 -8.00
C GLY A 206 -10.82 -7.45 -8.81
N GLY A 207 -11.46 -6.42 -8.23
CA GLY A 207 -12.58 -5.73 -8.90
C GLY A 207 -12.19 -5.11 -10.25
N ARG A 208 -10.96 -4.58 -10.38
CA ARG A 208 -10.49 -4.06 -11.67
C ARG A 208 -10.28 -5.15 -12.73
N LEU A 209 -9.97 -6.38 -12.31
CA LEU A 209 -9.91 -7.52 -13.23
C LEU A 209 -11.31 -7.89 -13.72
N ASP A 210 -12.30 -7.90 -12.82
CA ASP A 210 -13.71 -8.13 -13.18
C ASP A 210 -14.19 -7.08 -14.19
N ASP A 211 -13.97 -5.80 -13.90
CA ASP A 211 -14.32 -4.68 -14.80
C ASP A 211 -13.64 -4.80 -16.17
N TRP A 212 -12.37 -5.18 -16.21
CA TRP A 212 -11.64 -5.35 -17.45
C TRP A 212 -12.22 -6.49 -18.31
N LEU A 213 -12.60 -7.61 -17.69
CA LEU A 213 -13.20 -8.72 -18.43
C LEU A 213 -14.60 -8.39 -18.94
N LYS A 214 -15.37 -7.59 -18.20
CA LYS A 214 -16.66 -7.04 -18.69
C LYS A 214 -16.45 -6.18 -19.94
N TYR A 215 -15.47 -5.27 -19.90
CA TYR A 215 -15.10 -4.47 -21.06
C TYR A 215 -14.68 -5.33 -22.27
N VAL A 216 -13.84 -6.35 -22.06
CA VAL A 216 -13.42 -7.26 -23.14
C VAL A 216 -14.59 -8.05 -23.71
N ALA A 217 -15.46 -8.59 -22.86
CA ALA A 217 -16.64 -9.33 -23.29
C ALA A 217 -17.58 -8.47 -24.16
N GLU A 218 -17.81 -7.23 -23.76
CA GLU A 218 -18.61 -6.28 -24.53
C GLU A 218 -17.91 -5.90 -25.86
N ARG A 219 -16.63 -5.50 -25.80
CA ARG A 219 -15.85 -5.10 -26.99
C ARG A 219 -15.80 -6.20 -28.04
N ASP A 220 -15.60 -7.45 -27.59
CA ASP A 220 -15.42 -8.61 -28.47
C ASP A 220 -16.74 -9.36 -28.74
N GLN A 221 -17.88 -8.83 -28.24
CA GLN A 221 -19.22 -9.41 -28.39
C GLN A 221 -19.30 -10.87 -27.94
N LEU A 222 -18.64 -11.18 -26.82
CA LEU A 222 -18.60 -12.51 -26.25
C LEU A 222 -19.88 -12.78 -25.44
N PHE A 223 -20.52 -13.91 -25.73
CA PHE A 223 -21.65 -14.38 -24.93
C PHE A 223 -21.14 -15.16 -23.71
N ILE A 224 -21.10 -14.50 -22.56
CA ILE A 224 -20.66 -15.05 -21.28
C ILE A 224 -21.84 -15.04 -20.31
N ASP A 225 -21.96 -16.08 -19.50
CA ASP A 225 -22.94 -16.11 -18.42
C ASP A 225 -22.68 -14.94 -17.43
N PRO A 226 -23.69 -14.07 -17.17
CA PRO A 226 -23.49 -12.81 -16.44
C PRO A 226 -22.86 -12.97 -15.05
N GLY A 227 -23.02 -14.13 -14.40
CA GLY A 227 -22.42 -14.35 -13.08
C GLY A 227 -20.90 -14.53 -13.15
N HIS A 228 -20.35 -15.07 -14.24
CA HIS A 228 -18.94 -15.46 -14.32
C HIS A 228 -17.98 -14.27 -14.26
N LEU A 229 -18.41 -13.11 -14.77
CA LEU A 229 -17.60 -11.89 -14.81
C LEU A 229 -17.46 -11.21 -13.44
N GLU A 230 -18.26 -11.61 -12.44
CA GLU A 230 -18.16 -11.13 -11.05
C GLU A 230 -17.21 -11.99 -10.19
N TRP A 231 -16.67 -13.08 -10.75
CA TRP A 231 -15.84 -14.04 -10.00
C TRP A 231 -14.39 -14.10 -10.49
N ALA A 232 -14.00 -13.34 -11.50
CA ALA A 232 -12.67 -13.47 -12.09
C ALA A 232 -11.56 -12.97 -11.16
N GLY A 233 -11.77 -11.84 -10.49
CA GLY A 233 -10.91 -11.30 -9.44
C GLY A 233 -10.74 -12.29 -8.29
N ILE A 234 -11.84 -12.86 -7.81
CA ILE A 234 -11.84 -13.89 -6.76
C ILE A 234 -11.07 -15.14 -7.23
N ALA A 235 -11.30 -15.59 -8.46
CA ALA A 235 -10.60 -16.73 -9.03
C ALA A 235 -9.08 -16.48 -9.15
N ALA A 236 -8.68 -15.28 -9.57
CA ALA A 236 -7.26 -14.89 -9.64
C ALA A 236 -6.62 -14.87 -8.24
N MET A 237 -7.28 -14.29 -7.23
CA MET A 237 -6.80 -14.27 -5.85
C MET A 237 -6.67 -15.69 -5.29
N LYS A 238 -7.68 -16.55 -5.47
CA LYS A 238 -7.66 -17.95 -5.00
C LYS A 238 -6.57 -18.80 -5.65
N ARG A 239 -6.21 -18.50 -6.90
CA ARG A 239 -5.12 -19.21 -7.60
C ARG A 239 -3.73 -18.69 -7.24
N ALA A 240 -3.63 -17.48 -6.72
CA ALA A 240 -2.37 -16.88 -6.29
C ALA A 240 -2.02 -17.23 -4.83
N HIS A 241 -3.03 -17.54 -4.01
CA HIS A 241 -2.87 -18.02 -2.63
C HIS A 241 -2.52 -19.51 -2.59
#